data_AF-A0A1R1ARK7-F1
#
_entry.id   AF-A0A1R1ARK7-F1
#
_cell.length_a   1.000
_cell.length_b   1.000
_cell.length_c   1.000
_cell.angle_alpha   90.00
_cell.angle_beta   90.00
_cell.angle_gamma   90.00
#
_symmetry.space_group_name_H-M   'P 1'
#
loop_
_entity.id
_entity.type
_entity.pdbx_description
1 polymer ?
#
loop_
_entity_poly.entity_id
_entity_poly.type
_entity_poly.pdbx_seq_one_letter_code
_entity_poly.pdbx_strand_id
1 'polypeptide(L)'
;MIAASFILGVSFIVGCMFLEKNEVPNKEESDITISVEKPLLTIEEAANYLRLSENEIKQIIHTEQIQLTTAGSFSGVMFPYIKVGEKFYISKNELMVWINETSRERREYTAGTVIQ
;
A
#
# COMPACT_ATOMS: atom_id res chain seq x y z
N MET A 1 12.59 -56.80 9.16
CA MET A 1 12.39 -55.46 9.76
C MET A 1 13.37 -54.47 9.11
N ILE A 2 13.30 -54.32 7.78
CA ILE A 2 14.23 -53.47 6.99
C ILE A 2 13.44 -52.68 5.90
N ALA A 3 12.29 -53.19 5.45
CA ALA A 3 11.46 -52.51 4.45
C ALA A 3 10.73 -51.25 4.95
N ALA A 4 10.55 -51.07 6.26
CA ALA A 4 9.90 -49.87 6.81
C ALA A 4 10.84 -48.65 6.92
N SER A 5 12.16 -48.87 6.93
CA SER A 5 13.15 -47.82 7.18
C SER A 5 13.43 -46.94 5.96
N PHE A 6 13.07 -47.40 4.76
CA PHE A 6 13.29 -46.64 3.51
C PHE A 6 12.24 -45.54 3.28
N ILE A 7 11.00 -45.74 3.73
CA ILE A 7 9.88 -44.80 3.48
C ILE A 7 10.01 -43.51 4.29
N LEU A 8 10.59 -43.58 5.51
CA LEU A 8 10.82 -42.41 6.34
C LEU A 8 12.05 -41.59 5.89
N GLY A 9 13.01 -42.20 5.19
CA GLY A 9 14.21 -41.51 4.71
C GLY A 9 13.95 -40.60 3.50
N VAL A 10 13.07 -41.02 2.57
CA VAL A 10 12.80 -40.24 1.35
C VAL A 10 11.91 -39.02 1.62
N SER A 11 11.08 -39.07 2.68
CA SER A 11 10.17 -37.96 3.03
C SER A 11 10.89 -36.73 3.58
N PHE A 12 12.09 -36.88 4.16
CA PHE A 12 12.82 -35.76 4.73
C PHE A 12 13.53 -34.90 3.68
N ILE A 13 13.88 -35.48 2.53
CA ILE A 13 14.67 -34.81 1.49
C ILE A 13 13.79 -33.90 0.61
N VAL A 14 12.50 -34.23 0.42
CA VAL A 14 11.57 -33.43 -0.39
C VAL A 14 11.11 -32.17 0.34
N GLY A 15 11.01 -32.21 1.67
CA GLY A 15 10.61 -31.05 2.48
C GLY A 15 11.63 -29.90 2.47
N CYS A 16 12.92 -30.22 2.36
CA CYS A 16 13.98 -29.20 2.35
C CYS A 16 14.14 -28.48 1.00
N MET A 17 13.62 -29.02 -0.12
CA MET A 17 13.72 -28.36 -1.43
C MET A 17 12.63 -27.31 -1.68
N PHE A 18 11.58 -27.24 -0.85
CA PHE A 18 10.54 -26.21 -0.96
C PHE A 18 10.79 -24.97 -0.09
N LEU A 19 11.90 -24.95 0.65
CA LEU A 19 12.23 -23.89 1.60
C LEU A 19 13.53 -23.17 1.25
N GLU A 20 13.71 -22.89 -0.03
CA GLU A 20 14.81 -22.03 -0.50
C GLU A 20 14.28 -20.95 -1.46
N LYS A 21 13.48 -20.05 -0.90
CA LYS A 21 13.46 -18.66 -1.35
C LYS A 21 13.88 -17.79 -0.17
N ASN A 22 15.18 -17.51 -0.14
CA ASN A 22 15.85 -16.68 0.85
C ASN A 22 15.32 -15.24 0.85
N GLU A 23 14.65 -14.83 1.93
CA GLU A 23 14.79 -13.49 2.51
C GLU A 23 14.78 -13.63 4.05
N VAL A 24 15.99 -13.61 4.62
CA VAL A 24 16.43 -13.27 5.99
C VAL A 24 15.45 -13.52 7.16
N PRO A 25 15.81 -14.34 8.18
CA PRO A 25 15.08 -14.36 9.44
C PRO A 25 15.40 -13.05 10.18
N ASN A 26 14.57 -12.02 9.99
CA ASN A 26 14.56 -10.93 10.95
C ASN A 26 13.98 -11.51 12.23
N LYS A 27 14.83 -11.57 13.27
CA LYS A 27 14.42 -11.90 14.62
C LYS A 27 13.16 -11.11 14.94
N GLU A 28 12.13 -11.80 15.42
CA GLU A 28 11.13 -11.18 16.26
C GLU A 28 11.84 -10.76 17.57
N GLU A 29 12.58 -9.65 17.48
CA GLU A 29 12.72 -8.78 18.64
C GLU A 29 11.30 -8.32 18.94
N SER A 30 10.82 -8.70 20.13
CA SER A 30 9.72 -8.03 20.80
C SER A 30 10.18 -6.61 21.12
N ASP A 31 10.30 -5.80 20.08
CA ASP A 31 10.51 -4.38 20.20
C ASP A 31 9.22 -3.83 20.74
N ILE A 32 9.28 -3.28 21.96
CA ILE A 32 8.28 -2.35 22.43
C ILE A 32 8.35 -1.20 21.42
N THR A 33 7.54 -1.32 20.37
CA THR A 33 7.46 -0.34 19.30
C THR A 33 6.82 0.88 19.94
N ILE A 34 7.68 1.77 20.47
CA ILE A 34 7.33 3.16 20.55
C ILE A 34 7.03 3.51 19.09
N SER A 35 5.74 3.53 18.75
CA SER A 35 5.27 3.93 17.42
C SER A 35 5.69 5.37 17.26
N VAL A 36 6.90 5.58 16.74
CA VAL A 36 7.34 6.88 16.27
C VAL A 36 6.38 7.18 15.14
N GLU A 37 5.40 8.02 15.44
CA GLU A 37 4.33 8.34 14.50
C GLU A 37 4.97 8.87 13.22
N LYS A 38 4.93 8.06 12.16
CA LYS A 38 5.47 8.43 10.87
C LYS A 38 4.56 9.49 10.26
N PRO A 39 5.04 10.71 9.98
CA PRO A 39 4.20 11.77 9.41
C PRO A 39 3.79 11.46 7.96
N LEU A 40 4.56 10.61 7.28
CA LEU A 40 4.34 10.22 5.89
C LEU A 40 4.08 8.71 5.79
N LEU A 41 3.10 8.35 4.96
CA LEU A 41 2.72 6.99 4.63
C LEU A 41 3.23 6.63 3.23
N THR A 42 3.60 5.37 3.01
CA THR A 42 3.73 4.82 1.65
C THR A 42 2.34 4.61 1.02
N ILE A 43 2.28 4.26 -0.27
CA ILE A 43 1.00 3.87 -0.91
C ILE A 43 0.37 2.67 -0.19
N GLU A 44 1.16 1.68 0.17
CA GLU A 44 0.68 0.49 0.90
C GLU A 44 0.12 0.88 2.27
N GLU A 45 0.84 1.70 3.04
CA GLU A 45 0.39 2.19 4.34
C GLU A 45 -0.89 3.04 4.21
N ALA A 46 -0.99 3.90 3.18
CA ALA A 46 -2.18 4.71 2.91
C ALA A 46 -3.38 3.87 2.45
N ALA A 47 -3.16 2.86 1.60
CA ALA A 47 -4.17 1.89 1.16
C ALA A 47 -4.76 1.15 2.37
N ASN A 48 -3.88 0.64 3.24
CA ASN A 48 -4.27 -0.01 4.48
C ASN A 48 -5.03 0.94 5.42
N TYR A 49 -4.59 2.19 5.53
CA TYR A 49 -5.23 3.22 6.36
C TYR A 49 -6.65 3.55 5.88
N LEU A 50 -6.81 3.75 4.57
CA LEU A 50 -8.09 4.13 3.94
C LEU A 50 -9.02 2.93 3.68
N ARG A 51 -8.53 1.70 3.87
CA ARG A 51 -9.23 0.46 3.48
C ARG A 51 -9.58 0.43 1.99
N LEU A 52 -8.66 0.94 1.16
CA LEU A 52 -8.70 0.89 -0.29
C LEU A 52 -7.56 0.01 -0.80
N SER A 53 -7.68 -0.51 -2.01
CA SER A 53 -6.55 -1.13 -2.70
C SER A 53 -5.53 -0.08 -3.15
N GLU A 54 -4.26 -0.48 -3.28
CA GLU A 54 -3.25 0.41 -3.87
C GLU A 54 -3.63 0.89 -5.28
N ASN A 55 -4.35 0.06 -6.04
CA ASN A 55 -4.80 0.42 -7.37
C ASN A 55 -5.81 1.56 -7.32
N GLU A 56 -6.76 1.53 -6.38
CA GLU A 56 -7.73 2.63 -6.18
C GLU A 56 -7.02 3.92 -5.78
N ILE A 57 -6.03 3.86 -4.86
CA ILE A 57 -5.21 5.02 -4.51
C ILE A 57 -4.51 5.60 -5.75
N LYS A 58 -3.87 4.74 -6.57
CA LYS A 58 -3.19 5.15 -7.80
C LYS A 58 -4.16 5.73 -8.82
N GLN A 59 -5.37 5.18 -8.93
CA GLN A 59 -6.42 5.69 -9.80
C GLN A 59 -6.90 7.07 -9.37
N ILE A 60 -7.09 7.31 -8.07
CA ILE A 60 -7.43 8.63 -7.53
C ILE A 60 -6.35 9.65 -7.94
N ILE A 61 -5.08 9.37 -7.59
CA ILE A 61 -3.95 10.25 -7.89
C ILE A 61 -3.87 10.57 -9.39
N HIS A 62 -3.99 9.54 -10.23
CA HIS A 62 -3.89 9.69 -11.68
C HIS A 62 -5.06 10.50 -12.26
N THR A 63 -6.28 10.26 -11.78
CA THR A 63 -7.49 10.94 -12.26
C THR A 63 -7.48 12.43 -11.90
N GLU A 64 -7.11 12.77 -10.66
CA GLU A 64 -7.00 14.17 -10.26
C GLU A 64 -5.87 14.89 -11.00
N GLN A 65 -4.74 14.21 -11.26
CA GLN A 65 -3.65 14.77 -12.05
C GLN A 65 -4.07 15.05 -13.50
N ILE A 66 -4.84 14.14 -14.12
CA ILE A 66 -5.43 14.38 -15.45
C ILE A 66 -6.34 15.60 -15.42
N GLN A 67 -7.23 15.69 -14.42
CA GLN A 67 -8.13 16.83 -14.27
C GLN A 67 -7.35 18.14 -14.16
N LEU A 68 -6.35 18.20 -13.27
CA LEU A 68 -5.50 19.38 -13.06
C LEU A 68 -4.77 19.78 -14.35
N THR A 69 -4.18 18.83 -15.06
CA THR A 69 -3.40 19.11 -16.28
C THR A 69 -4.27 19.47 -17.47
N THR A 70 -5.48 18.90 -17.58
CA THR A 70 -6.41 19.16 -18.68
C THR A 70 -7.16 20.47 -18.48
N ALA A 71 -7.64 20.75 -17.26
CA ALA A 71 -8.40 21.96 -16.94
C ALA A 71 -7.51 23.14 -16.51
N GLY A 72 -6.20 22.92 -16.27
CA GLY A 72 -5.27 23.91 -15.76
C GLY A 72 -5.48 24.30 -14.29
N SER A 73 -6.48 23.72 -13.64
CA SER A 73 -6.82 23.91 -12.22
C SER A 73 -7.59 22.71 -11.70
N PHE A 74 -7.59 22.56 -10.37
CA PHE A 74 -8.39 21.56 -9.67
C PHE A 74 -9.25 22.30 -8.63
N SER A 75 -10.54 22.02 -8.60
CA SER A 75 -11.45 22.57 -7.58
C SER A 75 -11.44 21.65 -6.37
N GLY A 76 -11.25 22.21 -5.19
CA GLY A 76 -11.12 21.49 -3.92
C GLY A 76 -9.70 20.97 -3.66
N VAL A 77 -9.55 20.13 -2.65
CA VAL A 77 -8.27 19.52 -2.25
C VAL A 77 -8.00 18.25 -3.02
N MET A 78 -6.79 18.12 -3.58
CA MET A 78 -6.32 16.88 -4.21
C MET A 78 -5.81 15.89 -3.17
N PHE A 79 -5.75 14.62 -3.55
CA PHE A 79 -5.15 13.54 -2.79
C PHE A 79 -3.71 13.92 -2.42
N PRO A 80 -3.37 13.99 -1.13
CA PRO A 80 -2.16 14.66 -0.69
C PRO A 80 -0.96 13.73 -0.80
N TYR A 81 -0.27 13.80 -1.94
CA TYR A 81 0.95 13.05 -2.18
C TYR A 81 2.15 13.95 -2.45
N ILE A 82 3.33 13.45 -2.10
CA ILE A 82 4.64 13.97 -2.45
C ILE A 82 5.30 12.89 -3.30
N LYS A 83 5.76 13.23 -4.51
CA LYS A 83 6.49 12.31 -5.37
C LYS A 83 7.99 12.63 -5.34
N VAL A 84 8.81 11.65 -4.96
CA VAL A 84 10.28 11.75 -4.98
C VAL A 84 10.82 10.60 -5.84
N GLY A 85 11.28 10.94 -7.05
CA GLY A 85 11.58 9.92 -8.07
C GLY A 85 10.31 9.12 -8.39
N GLU A 86 10.37 7.80 -8.27
CA GLU A 86 9.22 6.90 -8.48
C GLU A 86 8.43 6.57 -7.20
N LYS A 87 8.82 7.13 -6.06
CA LYS A 87 8.19 6.85 -4.77
C LYS A 87 7.16 7.92 -4.41
N PHE A 88 6.03 7.48 -3.90
CA PHE A 88 4.96 8.32 -3.38
C PHE A 88 4.94 8.27 -1.86
N TYR A 89 4.81 9.45 -1.25
CA TYR A 89 4.68 9.65 0.17
C TYR A 89 3.41 10.46 0.45
N ILE A 90 2.56 9.97 1.33
CA ILE A 90 1.25 10.55 1.62
C ILE A 90 1.31 11.20 3.00
N SER A 91 0.97 12.48 3.10
CA SER A 91 0.91 13.16 4.40
C SER A 91 -0.32 12.68 5.17
N LYS A 92 -0.12 12.05 6.33
CA LYS A 92 -1.21 11.54 7.18
C LYS A 92 -2.16 12.67 7.62
N ASN A 93 -1.61 13.84 7.91
CA ASN A 93 -2.38 15.00 8.39
C ASN A 93 -3.26 15.57 7.27
N GLU A 94 -2.70 15.77 6.09
CA GLU A 94 -3.44 16.27 4.94
C GLU A 94 -4.46 15.24 4.43
N LEU A 95 -4.16 13.94 4.60
CA LEU A 95 -5.08 12.87 4.20
C LEU A 95 -6.42 12.98 4.94
N MET A 96 -6.40 13.39 6.21
CA MET A 96 -7.63 13.65 6.96
C MET A 96 -8.43 14.83 6.43
N VAL A 97 -7.76 15.89 5.96
CA VAL A 97 -8.41 17.03 5.31
C VAL A 97 -9.08 16.57 4.01
N TRP A 98 -8.35 15.82 3.19
CA TRP A 98 -8.85 15.27 1.93
C TRP A 98 -10.05 14.34 2.14
N ILE A 99 -10.02 13.42 3.12
CA ILE A 99 -11.16 12.52 3.43
C ILE A 99 -12.43 13.35 3.71
N ASN A 100 -12.32 14.38 4.55
CA ASN A 100 -13.47 15.19 4.95
C ASN A 100 -14.07 15.96 3.77
N GLU A 101 -13.21 16.57 2.96
CA GLU A 101 -13.65 17.37 1.82
C GLU A 101 -14.25 16.51 0.71
N THR A 102 -13.55 15.46 0.30
CA THR A 102 -14.03 14.53 -0.74
C THR A 102 -15.35 13.86 -0.35
N SER A 103 -15.52 13.53 0.93
CA SER A 103 -16.79 12.99 1.44
C SER A 103 -17.90 14.04 1.38
N ARG A 104 -17.61 15.30 1.70
CA ARG A 104 -18.60 16.40 1.66
C ARG A 104 -19.03 16.72 0.23
N GLU A 105 -18.08 16.71 -0.70
CA GLU A 105 -18.31 16.90 -2.13
C GLU A 105 -18.92 15.67 -2.81
N ARG A 106 -18.93 14.52 -2.12
CA ARG A 106 -19.36 13.23 -2.69
C ARG A 106 -18.58 12.90 -3.95
N ARG A 107 -17.28 13.18 -3.91
CA ARG A 107 -16.41 13.09 -5.08
C ARG A 107 -16.38 11.67 -5.63
N GLU A 108 -16.65 11.54 -6.92
CA GLU A 108 -16.62 10.28 -7.65
C GLU A 108 -15.42 10.25 -8.61
N TYR A 109 -14.78 9.10 -8.70
CA TYR A 109 -13.64 8.87 -9.58
C TYR A 109 -14.05 7.87 -10.67
N THR A 110 -14.28 8.35 -11.88
CA THR A 110 -14.71 7.51 -13.00
C THR A 110 -13.78 7.70 -14.19
N ALA A 111 -13.01 6.65 -14.53
CA ALA A 111 -12.21 6.54 -15.76
C ALA A 111 -11.49 7.83 -16.20
N GLY A 112 -10.73 8.46 -15.29
CA GLY A 112 -9.95 9.66 -15.59
C GLY A 112 -10.70 10.99 -15.43
N THR A 113 -11.96 10.96 -15.01
CA THR A 113 -12.74 12.14 -14.65
C THR A 113 -13.04 12.16 -13.15
N VAL A 114 -12.89 13.33 -12.55
CA VAL A 114 -13.37 13.62 -11.19
C VAL A 114 -14.71 14.32 -11.30
N ILE A 115 -15.74 13.76 -10.65
CA ILE A 115 -17.08 14.34 -10.56
C ILE A 115 -17.27 14.79 -9.11
N GLN A 116 -17.67 16.05 -8.92
CA GLN A 116 -17.86 16.68 -7.61
C GLN A 116 -18.92 17.78 -7.69
#